data_AF-A0A2V2AUH3-F1
#
_entry.id   AF-A0A2V2AUH3-F1
#
_cell.length_a   1.000
_cell.length_b   1.000
_cell.length_c   1.000
_cell.angle_alpha   90.00
_cell.angle_beta   90.00
_cell.angle_gamma   90.00
#
_symmetry.space_group_name_H-M   'P 1'
#
loop_
_entity.id
_entity.type
_entity.pdbx_description
1 polymer ?
#
loop_
_entity_poly.entity_id
_entity_poly.type
_entity_poly.pdbx_seq_one_letter_code
_entity_poly.pdbx_strand_id
1 'polypeptide(L)'
;MQRDNEPVFRRSKWGTNRYYYNPRNPVGLALIVITLLFVGTMMILMANRAGPFKPAPAPAPLSPPPYDYSRPSPWASPSGP
;
A
#
# COMPACT_ATOMS: atom_id res chain seq x y z
N MET A 1 13.78 -26.02 29.13
CA MET A 1 13.89 -25.93 27.65
C MET A 1 12.94 -26.93 26.95
N GLN A 2 11.71 -27.12 27.45
CA GLN A 2 10.81 -28.18 26.96
C GLN A 2 9.61 -27.65 26.16
N ARG A 3 9.47 -26.32 26.05
CA ARG A 3 8.40 -25.64 25.30
C ARG A 3 8.65 -25.63 23.79
N ASP A 4 9.91 -25.78 23.39
CA ASP A 4 10.33 -25.65 21.98
C ASP A 4 9.95 -26.89 21.15
N ASN A 5 9.66 -28.02 21.80
CA ASN A 5 9.27 -29.28 21.16
C ASN A 5 7.76 -29.43 20.97
N GLU A 6 6.95 -28.47 21.43
CA GLU A 6 5.49 -28.54 21.26
C GLU A 6 5.10 -28.02 19.88
N PRO A 7 4.29 -28.73 19.09
CA PRO A 7 3.97 -28.29 17.73
C PRO A 7 3.17 -26.97 17.74
N VAL A 8 3.36 -26.16 16.68
CA VAL A 8 2.69 -24.87 16.47
C VAL A 8 1.17 -25.03 16.45
N PHE A 9 0.70 -26.11 15.80
CA PHE A 9 -0.69 -26.55 15.86
C PHE A 9 -0.80 -27.77 16.76
N ARG A 10 -1.63 -27.67 17.79
CA ARG A 10 -1.94 -28.82 18.65
C ARG A 10 -3.28 -29.39 18.29
N ARG A 11 -3.31 -30.72 18.25
CA ARG A 11 -4.52 -31.51 18.11
C ARG A 11 -5.07 -31.83 19.49
N SER A 12 -6.35 -31.53 19.74
CA SER A 12 -7.01 -31.96 20.97
C SER A 12 -7.06 -33.49 21.03
N LYS A 13 -6.51 -34.11 22.08
CA LYS A 13 -6.58 -35.57 22.28
C LYS A 13 -7.90 -36.04 22.90
N TRP A 14 -8.78 -35.10 23.26
CA TRP A 14 -10.09 -35.37 23.86
C TRP A 14 -11.20 -34.64 23.07
N GLY A 15 -12.35 -35.32 22.89
CA GLY A 15 -13.50 -34.78 22.15
C GLY A 15 -13.29 -34.67 20.63
N THR A 16 -13.71 -33.55 20.03
CA THR A 16 -13.82 -33.30 18.57
C THR A 16 -12.50 -33.29 17.79
N ASN A 17 -11.38 -33.58 18.43
CA ASN A 17 -10.09 -33.76 17.75
C ASN A 17 -9.63 -32.54 16.91
N ARG A 18 -10.07 -31.34 17.33
CA ARG A 18 -9.83 -30.08 16.63
C ARG A 18 -8.39 -29.59 16.80
N TYR A 19 -7.89 -28.91 15.79
CA TYR A 19 -6.61 -28.22 15.84
C TYR A 19 -6.80 -26.82 16.41
N TYR A 20 -5.89 -26.41 17.29
CA TYR A 20 -5.81 -25.04 17.79
C TYR A 20 -4.38 -24.53 17.72
N TYR A 21 -4.25 -23.22 17.60
CA TYR A 21 -2.96 -22.55 17.57
C TYR A 21 -2.35 -22.48 18.98
N ASN A 22 -1.07 -22.81 19.11
CA ASN A 22 -0.35 -22.73 20.37
C ASN A 22 0.51 -21.46 20.42
N PRO A 23 0.02 -20.36 21.01
CA PRO A 23 0.78 -19.11 21.12
C PRO A 23 2.01 -19.23 22.05
N ARG A 24 2.16 -20.34 22.78
CA ARG A 24 3.32 -20.61 23.65
C ARG A 24 4.49 -21.28 22.92
N ASN A 25 4.31 -21.70 21.67
CA ASN A 25 5.42 -22.15 20.83
C ASN A 25 6.22 -20.92 20.32
N PRO A 26 7.55 -20.91 20.44
CA PRO A 26 8.37 -19.75 20.06
C PRO A 26 8.32 -19.43 18.56
N VAL A 27 8.25 -20.44 17.68
CA VAL A 27 8.07 -20.27 16.23
C VAL A 27 6.71 -19.66 15.94
N GLY A 28 5.65 -20.16 16.58
CA GLY A 28 4.31 -19.59 16.44
C GLY A 28 4.28 -18.12 16.87
N LEU A 29 4.83 -17.82 18.05
CA LEU A 29 4.94 -16.45 18.53
C LEU A 29 5.73 -15.56 17.57
N ALA A 30 6.87 -16.04 17.05
CA ALA A 30 7.67 -15.30 16.08
C ALA A 30 6.87 -14.99 14.80
N LEU A 31 6.10 -15.96 14.27
CA LEU A 31 5.24 -15.75 13.12
C LEU A 31 4.16 -14.70 13.38
N ILE A 32 3.56 -14.69 14.58
CA ILE A 32 2.61 -13.64 14.98
C ILE A 32 3.30 -12.28 14.96
N VAL A 33 4.44 -12.15 15.64
CA VAL A 33 5.17 -10.88 15.75
C VAL A 33 5.59 -10.37 14.37
N ILE A 34 6.15 -11.23 13.51
CA ILE A 34 6.56 -10.86 12.15
C ILE A 34 5.35 -10.38 11.34
N THR A 35 4.22 -11.10 11.42
CA THR A 35 3.01 -10.73 10.69
C THR A 35 2.49 -9.37 11.15
N LEU A 36 2.45 -9.12 12.46
CA LEU A 36 2.01 -7.83 13.01
C LEU A 36 2.94 -6.69 12.60
N LEU A 37 4.26 -6.89 12.66
CA LEU A 37 5.23 -5.90 12.21
C LEU A 37 5.09 -5.62 10.72
N PHE A 38 4.92 -6.65 9.89
CA PHE A 38 4.74 -6.49 8.44
C PHE A 38 3.48 -5.69 8.12
N VAL A 39 2.33 -6.09 8.67
CA VAL A 39 1.05 -5.39 8.42
C VAL A 39 1.08 -3.97 8.99
N GLY A 40 1.57 -3.79 10.20
CA GLY A 40 1.69 -2.46 10.83
C GLY A 40 2.60 -1.53 10.04
N THR A 41 3.76 -2.01 9.59
CA THR A 41 4.66 -1.23 8.72
C THR A 41 3.96 -0.87 7.41
N MET A 42 3.25 -1.82 6.80
CA MET A 42 2.55 -1.56 5.54
C MET A 42 1.44 -0.51 5.71
N MET A 43 0.66 -0.57 6.80
CA MET A 43 -0.35 0.46 7.11
C MET A 43 0.26 1.84 7.29
N ILE A 44 1.41 1.94 7.99
CA ILE A 44 2.12 3.21 8.17
C ILE A 44 2.62 3.76 6.82
N LEU A 45 3.17 2.90 5.96
CA LEU A 45 3.63 3.31 4.62
C LEU A 45 2.47 3.79 3.74
N MET A 46 1.32 3.10 3.80
CA MET A 46 0.11 3.51 3.08
C MET A 46 -0.43 4.85 3.59
N ALA A 47 -0.53 5.01 4.91
CA ALA A 47 -1.02 6.24 5.55
C ALA A 47 -0.17 7.46 5.18
N ASN A 48 1.15 7.28 5.12
CA ASN A 48 2.08 8.34 4.74
C ASN A 48 2.31 8.45 3.23
N ARG A 49 1.63 7.64 2.40
CA ARG A 49 1.81 7.58 0.94
C ARG A 49 3.30 7.47 0.56
N ALA A 50 4.03 6.59 1.25
CA ALA A 50 5.48 6.46 1.14
C ALA A 50 5.91 5.15 0.46
N GLY A 51 7.16 5.11 -0.01
CA GLY A 51 7.75 3.93 -0.65
C GLY A 51 6.92 3.45 -1.85
N PRO A 52 6.40 2.20 -1.83
CA PRO A 52 5.61 1.65 -2.94
C PRO A 52 4.26 2.35 -3.14
N PHE A 53 3.79 3.16 -2.19
CA PHE A 53 2.51 3.88 -2.28
C PHE A 53 2.66 5.36 -2.65
N LYS A 54 3.85 5.79 -3.06
CA LYS A 54 4.10 7.17 -3.48
C LYS A 54 3.24 7.50 -4.72
N PRO A 55 2.51 8.63 -4.74
CA PRO A 55 1.77 9.05 -5.93
C PRO A 55 2.72 9.21 -7.11
N ALA A 56 2.24 8.86 -8.31
CA ALA A 56 2.96 9.19 -9.53
C ALA A 56 3.21 10.71 -9.57
N PRO A 57 4.37 11.16 -10.06
CA PRO A 57 4.60 12.58 -10.25
C PRO A 57 3.48 13.17 -11.10
N ALA A 58 3.01 14.36 -10.72
CA ALA A 58 1.98 15.05 -11.49
C ALA A 58 2.47 15.21 -12.95
N PRO A 59 1.60 14.99 -13.95
CA PRO A 59 1.97 15.27 -15.33
C PRO A 59 2.42 16.72 -15.43
N ALA A 60 3.41 16.97 -16.29
CA ALA A 60 3.88 18.33 -16.53
C ALA A 60 2.69 19.25 -16.86
N PRO A 61 2.68 20.51 -16.39
CA PRO A 61 1.66 21.46 -16.79
C PRO A 61 1.58 21.47 -18.32
N LEU A 62 0.37 21.29 -18.85
CA LEU A 62 0.11 21.43 -20.28
C LEU A 62 0.71 22.75 -20.73
N SER A 63 1.76 22.68 -21.55
CA SER A 63 2.28 23.89 -22.19
C SER A 63 1.16 24.40 -23.09
N PRO A 64 0.78 25.68 -23.01
CA PRO A 64 -0.20 26.22 -23.93
C PRO A 64 0.29 25.98 -25.36
N PRO A 65 -0.62 25.67 -26.31
CA PRO A 65 -0.21 25.55 -27.71
C PRO A 65 0.50 26.85 -28.13
N PRO A 66 1.52 26.77 -29.00
CA PRO A 66 2.15 27.97 -29.56
C PRO A 66 1.05 28.87 -30.10
N TYR A 67 1.11 30.18 -29.77
CA TYR A 67 0.23 31.14 -30.40
C TYR A 67 0.43 31.00 -31.91
N ASP A 68 -0.64 30.72 -32.65
CA ASP A 68 -0.60 30.80 -34.09
C ASP A 68 -0.95 32.24 -34.47
N TYR A 69 0.07 33.09 -34.63
CA TYR A 69 -0.10 34.48 -35.08
C TYR A 69 -0.71 34.55 -36.49
N SER A 70 -0.79 33.43 -37.22
CA SER A 70 -1.41 33.35 -38.54
C SER A 70 -2.94 33.42 -38.47
N ARG A 71 -3.55 33.16 -37.30
CA ARG A 71 -5.00 33.21 -37.13
C ARG A 71 -5.44 34.66 -36.81
N PRO A 72 -6.26 35.30 -37.64
CA PRO A 72 -6.83 36.60 -37.31
C PRO A 72 -7.62 36.50 -36.00
N SER A 73 -7.40 37.46 -35.10
CA SER A 73 -8.18 37.54 -33.85
C SER A 73 -9.67 37.67 -34.21
N PRO A 74 -10.57 36.86 -33.62
CA PRO A 74 -12.01 37.00 -33.83
C PRO A 74 -12.56 38.37 -33.41
N TRP A 75 -11.78 39.10 -32.59
CA TRP A 75 -12.12 40.39 -32.02
C TRP A 75 -11.41 41.56 -32.69
N ALA A 76 -10.61 41.30 -33.73
CA ALA A 76 -10.05 42.37 -34.56
C ALA A 76 -11.19 42.95 -35.41
N SER A 77 -11.79 44.05 -34.93
CA SER A 77 -12.70 44.85 -35.75
C SER A 77 -11.93 45.37 -36.97
N PRO A 78 -12.49 45.31 -38.19
CA PRO A 78 -11.85 45.92 -39.35
C PRO A 78 -11.74 47.43 -39.09
N SER A 79 -10.53 47.98 -39.13
CA SER A 79 -10.36 49.43 -39.30
C SER A 79 -10.88 49.76 -40.69
N GLY A 80 -12.04 50.44 -40.73
CA GLY A 80 -12.69 50.86 -41.98
C GLY A 80 -11.85 51.82 -42.81
N PRO A 81 -12.22 52.01 -44.09
CA PRO A 81 -11.53 52.92 -45.02
C PRO A 81 -11.68 54.40 -44.65
#